data_AF-A0AAV2FUZ6-F1
#
_entry.id   AF-A0AAV2FUZ6-F1
#
_cell.length_a   1.000
_cell.length_b   1.000
_cell.length_c   1.000
_cell.angle_alpha   90.00
_cell.angle_beta   90.00
_cell.angle_gamma   90.00
#
_symmetry.space_group_name_H-M   'P 1'
#
loop_
_entity.id
_entity.type
_entity.pdbx_description
1 polymer ?
#
loop_
_entity_poly.entity_id
_entity_poly.type
_entity_poly.pdbx_seq_one_letter_code
_entity_poly.pdbx_strand_id
1 'polypeptide(L)'
;MKNLFLLSALAVIIVSAMIAGKATAAAEPRCGAYKKASQPCMAYVQGSAETIPQACCDRLKGFLDDAKTEQRKKIAACKCVAGSASNPAYKEGRVQKVADACRFKLPPADYDCDR
;
A
#
# COMPACT_ATOMS: atom_id res chain seq x y z
N MET A 1 -37.43 -36.49 15.60
CA MET A 1 -38.51 -35.54 15.22
C MET A 1 -37.89 -34.18 14.99
N LYS A 2 -38.31 -33.53 13.88
CA LYS A 2 -37.99 -32.17 13.43
C LYS A 2 -36.61 -31.95 12.79
N ASN A 3 -36.62 -32.16 11.47
CA ASN A 3 -35.83 -31.40 10.52
C ASN A 3 -36.01 -29.89 10.80
N LEU A 4 -34.90 -29.17 10.90
CA LEU A 4 -34.84 -27.76 10.53
C LEU A 4 -33.56 -27.51 9.72
N PHE A 5 -33.38 -28.31 8.66
CA PHE A 5 -32.81 -27.80 7.42
C PHE A 5 -33.65 -26.60 7.04
N LEU A 6 -33.23 -25.37 7.36
CA LEU A 6 -33.75 -24.10 6.80
C LEU A 6 -33.11 -22.84 7.40
N LEU A 7 -31.83 -22.87 7.81
CA LEU A 7 -31.05 -21.64 8.02
C LEU A 7 -29.67 -21.78 7.38
N SER A 8 -29.72 -22.21 6.13
CA SER A 8 -28.71 -22.00 5.12
C SER A 8 -28.34 -20.51 5.00
N ALA A 9 -27.04 -20.27 4.90
CA ALA A 9 -26.43 -19.17 4.16
C ALA A 9 -26.18 -17.81 4.86
N LEU A 10 -25.77 -17.78 6.13
CA LEU A 10 -25.04 -16.60 6.68
C LEU A 10 -23.87 -16.97 7.59
N ALA A 11 -23.26 -18.13 7.35
CA ALA A 11 -21.98 -18.51 7.93
C ALA A 11 -20.82 -18.08 6.99
N VAL A 12 -20.74 -16.80 6.63
CA VAL A 12 -19.56 -16.26 5.94
C VAL A 12 -19.36 -14.81 6.35
N ILE A 13 -18.11 -14.48 6.67
CA ILE A 13 -17.57 -13.12 6.81
C ILE A 13 -18.02 -12.38 8.09
N ILE A 14 -17.32 -12.55 9.23
CA ILE A 14 -16.63 -11.45 9.97
C ILE A 14 -15.64 -12.08 10.97
N VAL A 15 -14.62 -12.79 10.51
CA VAL A 15 -13.42 -13.04 11.32
C VAL A 15 -12.22 -12.99 10.39
N SER A 16 -11.45 -11.90 10.42
CA SER A 16 -10.00 -11.96 10.49
C SER A 16 -9.35 -10.57 10.35
N ALA A 17 -8.66 -10.20 11.43
CA ALA A 17 -7.40 -9.49 11.44
C ALA A 17 -7.41 -7.98 11.12
N MET A 18 -7.53 -7.19 12.18
CA MET A 18 -6.78 -5.94 12.30
C MET A 18 -5.27 -6.27 12.25
N ILE A 19 -4.69 -6.35 11.06
CA ILE A 19 -3.25 -6.17 10.87
C ILE A 19 -3.04 -4.72 10.47
N ALA A 20 -3.28 -3.83 11.42
CA ALA A 20 -2.70 -2.49 11.35
C ALA A 20 -1.56 -2.50 12.35
N GLY A 21 -0.34 -2.69 11.86
CA GLY A 21 0.87 -2.41 12.62
C GLY A 21 0.69 -1.06 13.32
N LYS A 22 1.04 -1.00 14.61
CA LYS A 22 0.86 0.17 15.48
C LYS A 22 1.14 1.46 14.70
N ALA A 23 0.09 2.12 14.24
CA ALA A 23 0.20 3.42 13.61
C ALA A 23 0.52 4.39 14.74
N THR A 24 1.81 4.64 14.96
CA THR A 24 2.22 5.81 15.73
C THR A 24 1.57 7.01 15.05
N ALA A 25 0.83 7.85 15.78
CA ALA A 25 -0.01 8.94 15.26
C ALA A 25 0.70 9.90 14.27
N ALA A 26 2.03 9.85 14.16
CA ALA A 26 2.83 10.56 13.17
C ALA A 26 2.76 10.00 11.73
N ALA A 27 2.39 8.73 11.55
CA ALA A 27 2.35 8.09 10.22
C ALA A 27 1.08 8.45 9.44
N GLU A 28 -0.02 8.74 10.13
CA GLU A 28 -1.35 8.86 9.52
C GLU A 28 -1.45 9.97 8.45
N PRO A 29 -0.97 11.21 8.69
CA PRO A 29 -0.96 12.24 7.64
C PRO A 29 -0.05 11.87 6.46
N ARG A 30 1.04 11.16 6.73
CA ARG A 30 2.04 10.78 5.73
C ARG A 30 1.51 9.67 4.82
N CYS A 31 0.79 8.70 5.36
CA CYS A 31 0.18 7.65 4.57
C CYS A 31 -0.96 8.20 3.70
N GLY A 32 -1.67 9.23 4.18
CA GLY A 32 -2.58 10.02 3.35
C GLY A 32 -1.86 10.71 2.19
N ALA A 33 -0.69 11.31 2.43
CA ALA A 33 0.13 11.90 1.38
C ALA A 33 0.66 10.86 0.37
N TYR A 34 1.10 9.70 0.85
CA TYR A 34 1.51 8.57 -0.01
C TYR A 34 0.36 8.10 -0.90
N LYS A 35 -0.83 7.87 -0.31
CA LYS A 35 -2.03 7.45 -1.04
C LYS A 35 -2.42 8.45 -2.13
N LYS A 36 -2.32 9.75 -1.86
CA LYS A 36 -2.55 10.81 -2.85
C LYS A 36 -1.48 10.80 -3.94
N ALA A 37 -0.21 10.64 -3.56
CA ALA A 37 0.91 10.57 -4.50
C ALA A 37 0.84 9.35 -5.42
N SER A 38 0.31 8.22 -4.93
CA SER A 38 0.19 6.97 -5.69
C SER A 38 -1.09 6.89 -6.55
N GLN A 39 -2.04 7.81 -6.42
CA GLN A 39 -3.28 7.82 -7.22
C GLN A 39 -3.05 7.66 -8.73
N PRO A 40 -2.09 8.37 -9.37
CA PRO A 40 -1.88 8.24 -10.80
C PRO A 40 -1.36 6.85 -11.23
N CYS A 41 -0.87 6.04 -10.28
CA CYS A 41 -0.36 4.70 -10.53
C CYS A 41 -1.47 3.64 -10.51
N MET A 42 -2.66 3.95 -9.96
CA MET A 42 -3.67 2.96 -9.59
C MET A 42 -4.15 2.10 -10.75
N ALA A 43 -4.48 2.72 -11.89
CA ALA A 43 -4.91 1.98 -13.07
C ALA A 43 -3.85 0.97 -13.55
N TYR A 44 -2.57 1.36 -13.50
CA TYR A 44 -1.48 0.45 -13.84
C TYR A 44 -1.38 -0.70 -12.83
N VAL A 45 -1.23 -0.40 -11.54
CA VAL A 45 -1.02 -1.47 -10.53
C VAL A 45 -2.22 -2.40 -10.38
N GLN A 46 -3.43 -1.93 -10.68
CA GLN A 46 -4.67 -2.74 -10.63
C GLN A 46 -4.90 -3.59 -11.89
N GLY A 47 -4.16 -3.37 -12.97
CA GLY A 47 -4.34 -4.16 -14.20
C GLY A 47 -5.17 -3.50 -15.29
N SER A 48 -5.71 -2.30 -15.08
CA SER A 48 -6.61 -1.64 -16.04
C SER A 48 -5.91 -0.70 -17.02
N ALA A 49 -4.62 -0.41 -16.82
CA ALA A 49 -3.77 0.29 -17.76
C ALA A 49 -2.45 -0.45 -17.99
N GLU A 50 -1.90 -0.37 -19.21
CA GLU A 50 -0.64 -1.04 -19.58
C GLU A 50 0.59 -0.16 -19.41
N THR A 51 0.41 1.16 -19.33
CA THR A 51 1.50 2.13 -19.21
C THR A 51 1.49 2.81 -17.85
N ILE A 52 2.68 3.16 -17.36
CA ILE A 52 2.85 3.95 -16.13
C ILE A 52 2.82 5.43 -16.54
N PRO A 53 1.85 6.24 -16.08
CA PRO A 53 1.84 7.66 -16.39
C PRO A 53 3.03 8.37 -15.77
N GLN A 54 3.63 9.34 -16.46
CA GLN A 54 4.76 10.12 -15.90
C GLN A 54 4.40 10.77 -14.55
N ALA A 55 3.16 11.24 -14.42
CA ALA A 55 2.63 11.80 -13.17
C ALA A 55 2.69 10.83 -11.97
N CYS A 56 2.65 9.51 -12.20
CA CYS A 56 2.87 8.51 -11.13
C CYS A 56 4.28 8.64 -10.56
N CYS A 57 5.30 8.66 -11.43
CA CYS A 57 6.69 8.77 -11.00
C CYS A 57 6.98 10.13 -10.35
N ASP A 58 6.49 11.24 -10.94
CA ASP A 58 6.77 12.58 -10.43
C ASP A 58 6.20 12.79 -9.02
N ARG A 59 4.98 12.30 -8.77
CA ARG A 59 4.32 12.41 -7.46
C ARG A 59 5.00 11.53 -6.41
N LEU A 60 5.33 10.28 -6.76
CA LEU A 60 6.05 9.38 -5.86
C LEU A 60 7.45 9.91 -5.54
N LYS A 61 8.17 10.43 -6.54
CA LYS A 61 9.47 11.08 -6.34
C LYS A 61 9.36 12.27 -5.40
N GLY A 62 8.39 13.18 -5.60
CA GLY A 62 8.17 14.32 -4.71
C GLY A 62 7.88 13.90 -3.26
N PHE A 63 7.06 12.86 -3.08
CA PHE A 63 6.80 12.29 -1.75
C PHE A 63 8.07 11.72 -1.09
N LEU A 64 8.87 10.96 -1.84
CA LEU A 64 10.10 10.36 -1.33
C LEU A 64 11.18 11.41 -1.05
N ASP A 65 11.30 12.44 -1.88
CA ASP A 65 12.29 13.50 -1.69
C ASP A 65 11.95 14.37 -0.46
N ASP A 66 10.67 14.71 -0.24
CA ASP A 66 10.26 15.37 1.01
C ASP A 66 10.49 14.45 2.24
N ALA A 67 10.33 13.13 2.09
CA ALA A 67 10.57 12.20 3.19
C ALA A 67 12.05 12.15 3.63
N LYS A 68 12.99 12.43 2.72
CA LYS A 68 14.44 12.43 3.02
C LYS A 68 14.90 13.63 3.85
N THR A 69 14.09 14.67 3.96
CA THR A 69 14.47 15.90 4.67
C THR A 69 14.67 15.69 6.17
N GLU A 70 13.91 14.77 6.77
CA GLU A 70 13.91 14.54 8.22
C GLU A 70 13.80 13.05 8.54
N GLN A 71 14.59 12.56 9.50
CA GLN A 71 14.57 11.13 9.87
C GLN A 71 13.17 10.66 10.28
N ARG A 72 12.41 11.48 11.01
CA ARG A 72 11.02 11.16 11.38
C ARG A 72 10.11 11.01 10.16
N LYS A 73 10.28 11.85 9.13
CA LYS A 73 9.50 11.76 7.88
C LYS A 73 9.88 10.52 7.08
N LYS A 74 11.17 10.15 7.06
CA LYS A 74 11.66 8.93 6.42
C LYS A 74 11.04 7.68 7.03
N ILE A 75 11.06 7.56 8.37
CA ILE A 75 10.44 6.45 9.11
C ILE A 75 8.94 6.39 8.80
N ALA A 76 8.23 7.53 8.88
CA ALA A 76 6.81 7.59 8.59
C ALA A 76 6.50 7.19 7.14
N ALA A 77 7.28 7.66 6.16
CA ALA A 77 7.11 7.27 4.77
C ALA A 77 7.38 5.78 4.54
N CYS A 78 8.44 5.23 5.15
CA CYS A 78 8.74 3.81 5.09
C CYS A 78 7.55 2.97 5.54
N LYS A 79 6.95 3.29 6.70
CA LYS A 79 5.78 2.57 7.25
C LYS A 79 4.56 2.60 6.33
N CYS A 80 4.41 3.63 5.50
CA CYS A 80 3.31 3.73 4.53
C CYS A 80 3.56 2.96 3.22
N VAL A 81 4.84 2.83 2.84
CA VAL A 81 5.26 2.20 1.59
C VAL A 81 5.47 0.69 1.78
N ALA A 82 5.98 0.28 2.93
CA ALA A 82 6.18 -1.11 3.30
C ALA A 82 4.88 -1.92 3.13
N GLY A 83 5.01 -3.09 2.51
CA GLY A 83 3.87 -3.97 2.21
C GLY A 83 3.04 -3.57 0.98
N SER A 84 3.35 -2.47 0.28
CA SER A 84 2.63 -2.08 -0.95
C SER A 84 2.64 -3.18 -2.01
N ALA A 85 3.74 -3.90 -2.14
CA ALA A 85 3.88 -5.01 -3.09
C ALA A 85 3.00 -6.23 -2.73
N SER A 86 2.56 -6.35 -1.47
CA SER A 86 1.73 -7.45 -0.97
C SER A 86 0.24 -7.11 -0.94
N ASN A 87 -0.17 -5.95 -1.46
CA ASN A 87 -1.57 -5.55 -1.46
C ASN A 87 -2.37 -6.43 -2.44
N PRO A 88 -3.39 -7.19 -1.97
CA PRO A 88 -4.14 -8.12 -2.81
C PRO A 88 -4.98 -7.44 -3.89
N ALA A 89 -5.20 -6.13 -3.81
CA ALA A 89 -5.87 -5.36 -4.85
C ALA A 89 -4.97 -5.05 -6.06
N TYR A 90 -3.66 -5.33 -5.97
CA TYR A 90 -2.70 -5.04 -7.03
C TYR A 90 -2.32 -6.32 -7.77
N LYS A 91 -2.13 -6.20 -9.09
CA LYS A 91 -1.64 -7.29 -9.92
C LYS A 91 -0.19 -7.59 -9.56
N GLU A 92 0.10 -8.88 -9.49
CA GLU A 92 1.42 -9.40 -9.16
C GLU A 92 2.53 -8.75 -10.00
N GLY A 93 3.62 -8.36 -9.34
CA GLY A 93 4.79 -7.75 -9.97
C GLY A 93 4.59 -6.32 -10.48
N ARG A 94 3.37 -5.79 -10.61
CA ARG A 94 3.17 -4.43 -11.15
C ARG A 94 3.69 -3.33 -10.22
N VAL A 95 3.60 -3.50 -8.91
CA VAL A 95 4.17 -2.54 -7.96
C VAL A 95 5.70 -2.47 -8.10
N GLN A 96 6.36 -3.62 -8.28
CA GLN A 96 7.80 -3.66 -8.53
C GLN A 96 8.18 -2.98 -9.85
N LYS A 97 7.40 -3.22 -10.92
CA LYS A 97 7.59 -2.52 -12.21
C LYS A 97 7.47 -1.00 -12.09
N VAL A 98 6.58 -0.48 -11.24
CA VAL A 98 6.52 0.96 -10.94
C VAL A 98 7.80 1.44 -10.27
N ALA A 99 8.30 0.71 -9.27
CA ALA A 99 9.55 1.07 -8.59
C ALA A 99 10.74 1.09 -9.53
N ASP A 100 10.88 0.07 -10.38
CA ASP A 100 11.96 -0.04 -11.36
C ASP A 100 11.87 1.09 -12.41
N ALA A 101 10.69 1.33 -12.97
CA ALA A 101 10.47 2.36 -13.98
C ALA A 101 10.67 3.77 -13.43
N CYS A 102 10.18 4.04 -12.22
CA CYS A 102 10.29 5.33 -11.55
C CYS A 102 11.60 5.49 -10.75
N ARG A 103 12.52 4.50 -10.82
CA ARG A 103 13.86 4.54 -10.22
C ARG A 103 13.86 4.75 -8.68
N PHE A 104 12.91 4.15 -7.97
CA PHE A 104 12.93 4.10 -6.50
C PHE A 104 12.99 2.66 -5.98
N LYS A 105 13.41 2.49 -4.72
CA LYS A 105 13.45 1.17 -4.08
C LYS A 105 12.22 0.98 -3.21
N LEU A 106 11.55 -0.17 -3.37
CA LEU A 106 10.52 -0.61 -2.43
C LEU A 106 11.18 -1.35 -1.27
N PRO A 107 10.89 -0.99 -0.01
CA PRO A 107 11.22 -1.85 1.11
C PRO A 107 10.41 -3.16 1.03
N PRO A 108 10.99 -4.30 1.45
CA PRO A 108 10.24 -5.53 1.61
C PRO A 108 9.10 -5.37 2.64
N ALA A 109 8.14 -6.29 2.63
CA ALA A 109 6.92 -6.17 3.45
C ALA A 109 7.20 -6.18 4.96
N ASP A 110 8.24 -6.90 5.37
CA ASP A 110 8.71 -7.06 6.74
C ASP A 110 9.86 -6.12 7.11
N TYR A 111 10.11 -5.09 6.29
CA TYR A 111 11.20 -4.15 6.53
C TYR A 111 11.03 -3.40 7.86
N ASP A 112 12.06 -3.44 8.70
CA ASP A 112 12.12 -2.65 9.93
C ASP A 112 12.37 -1.17 9.60
N CYS A 113 11.28 -0.40 9.58
CA CYS A 113 11.29 1.02 9.26
C CYS A 113 11.79 1.92 10.40
N ASP A 114 11.98 1.41 11.61
CA ASP A 114 12.42 2.21 12.77
C ASP A 114 13.95 2.28 12.90
N ARG A 115 14.68 1.56 12.03
CA ARG A 115 16.14 1.47 12.02
C ARG A 115 16.83 2.49 11.12
#